data_AF-A0A7U9RF69-F1
#
_entry.id   AF-A0A7U9RF69-F1
#
_cell.length_a   1.000
_cell.length_b   1.000
_cell.length_c   1.000
_cell.angle_alpha   90.00
_cell.angle_beta   90.00
_cell.angle_gamma   90.00
#
_symmetry.space_group_name_H-M   'P 1'
#
loop_
_entity.id
_entity.type
_entity.pdbx_description
1 polymer ?
#
loop_
_entity_poly.entity_id
_entity_poly.type
_entity_poly.pdbx_seq_one_letter_code
_entity_poly.pdbx_strand_id
1 'polypeptide(L)'
;MEGYKIKSGKETTYCAPGQDRPTKGKTIGTDYTNEGIRRRIENKGAGQNTKTNPAPDSQNSKKRDKRNINLLVDISKNVKAQKSKGYEHALVRANINTMVKTINYLQNNGMSTVDELVEKINESEALRDGLGKNMKDMDMRRKQLSEKIKFSQNYVKYKKIALTAKKKPLGDAFHTEYKNEILAYNVAAIYMEKNSIDTSWLDIKGMIAEHKEMLADKKILKSEYDKISEKLGELHLIRQNVETILDISISEESSRQPSDKKISKDQKEQDTAR
;
A
#
# COMPACT_ATOMS: atom_id res chain seq x y z
N MET A 1 -47.65 -15.38 15.94
CA MET A 1 -47.16 -16.29 14.89
C MET A 1 -47.63 -17.69 15.22
N GLU A 2 -48.89 -18.01 14.94
CA GLU A 2 -49.42 -19.36 15.13
C GLU A 2 -50.11 -19.75 13.83
N GLY A 3 -49.73 -20.89 13.26
CA GLY A 3 -50.30 -21.33 11.99
C GLY A 3 -49.69 -22.61 11.42
N TYR A 4 -48.46 -22.96 11.82
CA TYR A 4 -47.83 -24.20 11.38
C TYR A 4 -48.16 -25.36 12.30
N LYS A 5 -48.77 -26.42 11.74
CA LYS A 5 -49.01 -27.67 12.46
C LYS A 5 -47.85 -28.62 12.19
N ILE A 6 -47.09 -28.94 13.25
CA ILE A 6 -46.00 -29.91 13.20
C ILE A 6 -46.51 -31.22 13.81
N LYS A 7 -46.37 -32.33 13.09
CA LYS A 7 -46.65 -33.66 13.61
C LYS A 7 -45.37 -34.48 13.64
N SER A 8 -44.93 -34.85 14.83
CA SER A 8 -43.79 -35.73 15.06
C SER A 8 -44.25 -37.18 15.17
N GLY A 9 -43.89 -38.02 14.20
CA GLY A 9 -44.06 -39.47 14.23
C GLY A 9 -42.80 -40.17 13.74
N LYS A 10 -42.94 -41.32 13.03
CA LYS A 10 -41.80 -41.98 12.36
C LYS A 10 -41.02 -41.03 11.44
N GLU A 11 -41.73 -40.09 10.79
CA GLU A 11 -41.17 -38.92 10.11
C GLU A 11 -41.86 -37.65 10.64
N THR A 12 -41.11 -36.55 10.84
CA THR A 12 -41.73 -35.24 11.12
C THR A 12 -42.34 -34.66 9.84
N THR A 13 -43.57 -34.17 9.96
CA THR A 13 -44.31 -33.48 8.90
C THR A 13 -44.72 -32.09 9.32
N TYR A 14 -44.74 -31.17 8.36
CA TYR A 14 -45.01 -29.75 8.55
C TYR A 14 -46.19 -29.36 7.65
N CYS A 15 -47.15 -28.64 8.22
CA CYS A 15 -48.30 -28.16 7.49
C CYS A 15 -48.46 -26.65 7.70
N ALA A 16 -48.38 -25.90 6.60
CA ALA A 16 -48.61 -24.46 6.59
C ALA A 16 -50.12 -24.14 6.66
N PRO A 17 -50.51 -22.96 7.17
CA PRO A 17 -51.91 -22.55 7.14
C PRO A 17 -52.38 -22.42 5.68
N GLY A 18 -53.47 -23.11 5.33
CA GLY A 18 -54.01 -23.16 3.95
C GLY A 18 -53.48 -24.31 3.08
N GLN A 19 -52.65 -25.20 3.63
CA GLN A 19 -52.12 -26.36 2.91
C GLN A 19 -52.88 -27.65 3.29
N ASP A 20 -53.52 -28.30 2.32
CA ASP A 20 -54.32 -29.51 2.60
C ASP A 20 -53.45 -30.75 2.87
N ARG A 21 -52.30 -30.86 2.20
CA ARG A 21 -51.40 -32.03 2.31
C ARG A 21 -50.13 -31.66 3.09
N PRO A 22 -49.80 -32.34 4.19
CA PRO A 22 -48.60 -32.03 4.96
C PRO A 22 -47.31 -32.42 4.20
N THR A 23 -46.27 -31.60 4.34
CA THR A 23 -44.96 -31.85 3.72
C THR A 23 -44.05 -32.61 4.67
N LYS A 24 -43.38 -33.65 4.16
CA LYS A 24 -42.39 -34.43 4.93
C LYS A 24 -41.12 -33.63 5.15
N GLY A 25 -40.52 -33.74 6.34
CA GLY A 25 -39.27 -33.05 6.66
C GLY A 25 -38.13 -33.37 5.69
N LYS A 26 -38.03 -34.60 5.21
CA LYS A 26 -37.04 -35.02 4.20
C LYS A 26 -37.16 -34.25 2.88
N THR A 27 -38.37 -33.83 2.51
CA THR A 27 -38.64 -33.04 1.29
C THR A 27 -38.21 -31.59 1.46
N ILE A 28 -38.25 -31.07 2.69
CA ILE A 28 -37.81 -29.69 3.02
C ILE A 28 -36.28 -29.63 3.10
N GLY A 29 -35.66 -30.67 3.67
CA GLY A 29 -34.21 -30.81 3.74
C GLY A 29 -33.77 -31.74 4.86
N THR A 30 -32.52 -32.19 4.79
CA THR A 30 -31.93 -33.13 5.78
C THR A 30 -31.97 -32.58 7.20
N ASP A 31 -31.86 -31.28 7.38
CA ASP A 31 -31.92 -30.59 8.68
C ASP A 31 -33.31 -30.58 9.33
N TYR A 32 -34.38 -30.87 8.58
CA TYR A 32 -35.77 -30.87 9.06
C TYR A 32 -36.31 -32.29 9.30
N THR A 33 -35.44 -33.29 9.19
CA THR A 33 -35.71 -34.67 9.59
C THR A 33 -35.63 -34.83 11.12
N ASN A 34 -36.19 -35.91 11.66
CA ASN A 34 -36.11 -36.22 13.09
C ASN A 34 -34.67 -36.26 13.59
N GLU A 35 -33.79 -36.91 12.82
CA GLU A 35 -32.36 -37.02 13.12
C GLU A 35 -31.67 -35.66 13.03
N GLY A 36 -31.97 -34.86 12.00
CA GLY A 36 -31.43 -33.51 11.84
C GLY A 36 -31.81 -32.57 13.00
N ILE A 37 -33.06 -32.65 13.47
CA ILE A 37 -33.55 -31.87 14.61
C ILE A 37 -32.91 -32.34 15.91
N ARG A 38 -32.86 -33.65 16.18
CA ARG A 38 -32.21 -34.20 17.38
C ARG A 38 -30.73 -33.81 17.43
N ARG A 39 -30.01 -34.02 16.32
CA ARG A 39 -28.61 -33.61 16.16
C ARG A 39 -28.41 -32.13 16.46
N ARG A 40 -29.33 -31.26 16.05
CA ARG A 40 -29.26 -29.80 16.29
C ARG A 40 -29.53 -29.44 17.75
N ILE A 41 -30.44 -30.15 18.43
CA ILE A 41 -30.73 -29.93 19.85
C ILE A 41 -29.57 -30.45 20.72
N GLU A 42 -28.99 -31.59 20.37
CA GLU A 42 -27.86 -32.19 21.09
C GLU A 42 -26.56 -31.39 20.90
N ASN A 43 -26.30 -30.86 19.69
CA ASN A 43 -25.10 -30.07 19.40
C ASN A 43 -25.26 -28.56 19.64
N LYS A 44 -26.28 -28.13 20.39
CA LYS A 44 -26.60 -26.71 20.61
C LYS A 44 -25.48 -25.93 21.32
N GLY A 45 -24.58 -26.62 22.02
CA GLY A 45 -23.39 -26.05 22.67
C GLY A 45 -22.11 -26.01 21.81
N ALA A 46 -22.09 -26.69 20.65
CA ALA A 46 -20.90 -26.80 19.82
C ALA A 46 -20.90 -25.78 18.66
N GLY A 47 -21.10 -24.48 18.95
CA GLY A 47 -20.64 -23.33 18.15
C GLY A 47 -20.85 -23.29 16.62
N GLN A 48 -21.56 -24.22 16.00
CA GLN A 48 -21.77 -24.29 14.57
C GLN A 48 -23.10 -23.64 14.26
N ASN A 49 -23.05 -22.32 14.14
CA ASN A 49 -23.98 -21.56 13.32
C ASN A 49 -23.96 -22.17 11.91
N THR A 50 -24.89 -23.07 11.62
CA THR A 50 -25.16 -23.47 10.24
C THR A 50 -25.65 -22.23 9.53
N LYS A 51 -24.78 -21.68 8.68
CA LYS A 51 -25.01 -20.62 7.71
C LYS A 51 -26.42 -20.80 7.12
N THR A 52 -27.36 -19.97 7.51
CA THR A 52 -28.45 -19.61 6.61
C THR A 52 -27.79 -18.99 5.39
N ASN A 53 -28.20 -19.39 4.18
CA ASN A 53 -27.61 -18.98 2.90
C ASN A 53 -27.18 -17.50 2.96
N PRO A 54 -25.87 -17.19 2.90
CA PRO A 54 -25.47 -15.82 2.68
C PRO A 54 -26.00 -15.43 1.30
N ALA A 55 -26.53 -14.22 1.18
CA ALA A 55 -26.73 -13.57 -0.11
C ALA A 55 -25.48 -13.78 -1.00
N PRO A 56 -25.63 -13.85 -2.34
CA PRO A 56 -24.51 -14.06 -3.24
C PRO A 56 -23.66 -12.79 -3.31
N ASP A 57 -22.85 -12.56 -2.27
CA ASP A 57 -21.80 -11.54 -2.28
C ASP A 57 -20.65 -11.86 -1.30
N SER A 58 -20.71 -12.98 -0.59
CA SER A 58 -19.63 -13.42 0.32
C SER A 58 -18.55 -14.25 -0.37
N GLN A 59 -18.17 -13.89 -1.60
CA GLN A 59 -16.95 -14.39 -2.25
C GLN A 59 -15.79 -13.37 -2.17
N ASN A 60 -16.03 -12.18 -1.61
CA ASN A 60 -15.02 -11.14 -1.45
C ASN A 60 -14.48 -10.98 -0.01
N SER A 61 -14.67 -11.96 0.88
CA SER A 61 -13.92 -12.03 2.14
C SER A 61 -12.49 -12.55 1.89
N LYS A 62 -11.78 -11.91 0.95
CA LYS A 62 -10.32 -11.95 0.90
C LYS A 62 -9.81 -11.69 2.31
N LYS A 63 -8.91 -12.56 2.78
CA LYS A 63 -8.05 -12.41 3.97
C LYS A 63 -8.03 -10.95 4.45
N ARG A 64 -8.93 -10.58 5.37
CA ARG A 64 -8.80 -9.29 6.03
C ARG A 64 -7.61 -9.44 6.95
N ASP A 65 -6.54 -8.73 6.63
CA ASP A 65 -5.31 -8.73 7.39
C ASP A 65 -5.62 -8.60 8.88
N LYS A 66 -5.02 -9.50 9.67
CA LYS A 66 -5.29 -9.65 11.10
C LYS A 66 -4.88 -8.42 11.93
N ARG A 67 -4.36 -7.36 11.31
CA ARG A 67 -3.72 -6.21 11.95
C ARG A 67 -4.32 -4.84 11.60
N ASN A 68 -5.28 -4.75 10.68
CA ASN A 68 -5.72 -3.44 10.20
C ASN A 68 -6.77 -2.85 11.15
N ILE A 69 -6.42 -1.69 11.74
CA ILE A 69 -7.36 -0.80 12.41
C ILE A 69 -8.24 -0.19 11.31
N ASN A 70 -9.55 -0.19 11.48
CA ASN A 70 -10.48 0.41 10.52
C ASN A 70 -10.80 1.84 10.94
N LEU A 71 -11.32 2.63 10.00
CA LEU A 71 -11.85 3.95 10.32
C LEU A 71 -13.17 3.81 11.12
N LEU A 72 -13.35 4.66 12.13
CA LEU A 72 -14.61 4.78 12.86
C LEU A 72 -15.74 5.27 11.95
N VAL A 73 -16.92 4.68 12.09
CA VAL A 73 -18.08 5.04 11.27
C VAL A 73 -19.01 5.95 12.05
N ASP A 74 -19.35 7.09 11.48
CA ASP A 74 -20.41 7.95 11.99
C ASP A 74 -21.77 7.24 11.84
N ILE A 75 -22.28 6.75 12.97
CA ILE A 75 -23.52 5.99 13.05
C ILE A 75 -24.71 6.85 12.65
N SER A 76 -24.69 8.15 12.99
CA SER A 76 -25.78 9.08 12.70
C SER A 76 -25.99 9.28 11.20
N LYS A 77 -24.92 9.20 10.41
CA LYS A 77 -24.94 9.33 8.94
C LYS A 77 -25.12 7.99 8.22
N ASN A 78 -25.13 6.86 8.94
CA ASN A 78 -25.22 5.55 8.32
C ASN A 78 -26.69 5.15 8.04
N VAL A 79 -27.09 5.20 6.77
CA VAL A 79 -28.46 4.86 6.32
C VAL A 79 -28.91 3.44 6.74
N LYS A 80 -27.99 2.47 6.78
CA LYS A 80 -28.32 1.09 7.21
C LYS A 80 -28.56 1.01 8.72
N ALA A 81 -27.81 1.78 9.51
CA ALA A 81 -28.02 1.89 10.96
C ALA A 81 -29.36 2.57 11.27
N GLN A 82 -29.68 3.67 10.57
CA GLN A 82 -30.96 4.36 10.71
C GLN A 82 -32.16 3.44 10.40
N LYS A 83 -32.02 2.51 9.45
CA LYS A 83 -33.09 1.58 9.06
C LYS A 83 -33.18 0.32 9.92
N SER A 84 -32.13 -0.04 10.66
CA SER A 84 -32.07 -1.29 11.42
C SER A 84 -31.30 -1.14 12.72
N LYS A 85 -32.05 -1.21 13.83
CA LYS A 85 -31.49 -1.18 15.19
C LYS A 85 -30.48 -2.30 15.45
N GLY A 86 -30.69 -3.47 14.86
CA GLY A 86 -29.73 -4.58 14.96
C GLY A 86 -28.39 -4.26 14.28
N TYR A 87 -28.43 -3.58 13.14
CA TYR A 87 -27.22 -3.14 12.44
C TYR A 87 -26.53 -1.98 13.18
N GLU A 88 -27.31 -1.05 13.74
CA GLU A 88 -26.80 0.00 14.61
C GLU A 88 -26.00 -0.56 15.79
N HIS A 89 -26.56 -1.50 16.57
CA HIS A 89 -25.86 -2.14 17.68
C HIS A 89 -24.59 -2.87 17.24
N ALA A 90 -24.60 -3.51 16.07
CA ALA A 90 -23.41 -4.14 15.51
C ALA A 90 -22.32 -3.12 15.17
N LEU A 91 -22.71 -1.96 14.64
CA LEU A 91 -21.80 -0.86 14.29
C LEU A 91 -21.21 -0.19 15.54
N VAL A 92 -22.02 0.03 16.59
CA VAL A 92 -21.55 0.51 17.89
C VAL A 92 -20.46 -0.43 18.43
N ARG A 93 -20.73 -1.74 18.45
CA ARG A 93 -19.75 -2.74 18.91
C ARG A 93 -18.47 -2.72 18.06
N ALA A 94 -18.61 -2.59 16.74
CA ALA A 94 -17.47 -2.50 15.85
C ALA A 94 -16.63 -1.24 16.11
N ASN A 95 -17.27 -0.09 16.31
CA ASN A 95 -16.59 1.16 16.64
C ASN A 95 -15.84 1.05 17.98
N ILE A 96 -16.47 0.53 19.03
CA ILE A 96 -15.80 0.31 20.34
C ILE A 96 -14.53 -0.55 20.15
N ASN A 97 -14.63 -1.65 19.40
CA ASN A 97 -13.46 -2.50 19.11
C ASN A 97 -12.37 -1.75 18.35
N THR A 98 -12.74 -0.87 17.41
CA THR A 98 -11.81 -0.01 16.68
C THR A 98 -11.13 1.00 17.60
N MET A 99 -11.85 1.62 18.54
CA MET A 99 -11.27 2.55 19.52
C MET A 99 -10.25 1.84 20.40
N VAL A 100 -10.59 0.66 20.93
CA VAL A 100 -9.68 -0.16 21.75
C VAL A 100 -8.41 -0.49 20.98
N LYS A 101 -8.52 -0.90 19.71
CA LYS A 101 -7.35 -1.16 18.86
C LYS A 101 -6.50 0.08 18.61
N THR A 102 -7.14 1.24 18.42
CA THR A 102 -6.46 2.53 18.22
C THR A 102 -5.66 2.89 19.47
N ILE A 103 -6.26 2.79 20.66
CA ILE A 103 -5.59 3.05 21.94
C ILE A 103 -4.43 2.07 22.16
N ASN A 104 -4.65 0.77 21.93
CA ASN A 104 -3.59 -0.24 22.07
C ASN A 104 -2.42 0.02 21.12
N TYR A 105 -2.69 0.48 19.89
CA TYR A 105 -1.63 0.84 18.96
C TYR A 105 -0.80 2.01 19.49
N LEU A 106 -1.46 3.07 19.97
CA LEU A 106 -0.78 4.24 20.52
C LEU A 106 0.11 3.84 21.70
N GLN A 107 -0.43 3.07 22.65
CA GLN A 107 0.32 2.55 23.80
C GLN A 107 1.51 1.68 23.40
N ASN A 108 1.32 0.74 22.48
CA ASN A 108 2.39 -0.15 22.02
C ASN A 108 3.52 0.59 21.28
N ASN A 109 3.22 1.76 20.70
CA ASN A 109 4.21 2.60 20.04
C ASN A 109 4.70 3.75 20.95
N GLY A 110 4.35 3.75 22.23
CA GLY A 110 4.78 4.75 23.20
C GLY A 110 4.20 6.14 22.97
N MET A 111 3.11 6.26 22.20
CA MET A 111 2.41 7.51 21.96
C MET A 111 1.29 7.68 22.98
N SER A 112 1.44 8.65 23.88
CA SER A 112 0.46 8.99 24.91
C SER A 112 -0.26 10.31 24.61
N THR A 113 0.31 11.16 23.75
CA THR A 113 -0.26 12.46 23.37
C THR A 113 -0.57 12.56 21.88
N VAL A 114 -1.46 13.49 21.53
CA VAL A 114 -1.79 13.80 20.12
C VAL A 114 -0.57 14.39 19.41
N ASP A 115 0.23 15.21 20.10
CA ASP A 115 1.43 15.82 19.56
C ASP A 115 2.47 14.77 19.17
N GLU A 116 2.71 13.75 20.01
CA GLU A 116 3.61 12.64 19.69
C GLU A 116 3.16 11.86 18.44
N LEU A 117 1.85 11.69 18.24
CA LEU A 117 1.31 11.07 17.02
C LEU A 117 1.58 11.94 15.79
N VAL A 118 1.41 13.25 15.90
CA VAL A 118 1.70 14.20 14.82
C VAL A 118 3.19 14.23 14.50
N GLU A 119 4.06 14.25 15.52
CA GLU A 119 5.52 14.15 15.35
C GLU A 119 5.89 12.86 14.61
N LYS A 120 5.32 11.71 15.01
CA LYS A 120 5.58 10.43 14.34
C LYS A 120 5.15 10.43 12.87
N ILE A 121 4.03 11.06 12.55
CA ILE A 121 3.55 11.24 11.18
C ILE A 121 4.55 12.10 10.40
N ASN A 122 4.92 13.26 10.92
CA ASN A 122 5.84 14.20 10.26
C ASN A 122 7.23 13.56 10.03
N GLU A 123 7.77 12.83 11.02
CA GLU A 123 9.01 12.07 10.88
C GLU A 123 8.90 11.03 9.75
N SER A 124 7.80 10.29 9.71
CA SER A 124 7.56 9.25 8.69
C SER A 124 7.39 9.87 7.30
N GLU A 125 6.73 11.02 7.20
CA GLU A 125 6.60 11.80 5.97
C GLU A 125 7.95 12.31 5.48
N ALA A 126 8.77 12.89 6.36
CA ALA A 126 10.11 13.36 6.02
C ALA A 126 11.01 12.22 5.53
N LEU A 127 10.94 11.04 6.17
CA LEU A 127 11.66 9.84 5.73
C LEU A 127 11.17 9.38 4.35
N ARG A 128 9.85 9.29 4.14
CA ARG A 128 9.26 8.90 2.85
C ARG A 128 9.69 9.84 1.74
N ASP A 129 9.65 11.14 2.00
CA ASP A 129 9.99 12.17 1.03
C ASP A 129 11.49 12.18 0.71
N GLY A 130 12.34 11.94 1.72
CA GLY A 130 13.78 11.72 1.56
C GLY A 130 14.10 10.52 0.67
N LEU A 131 13.47 9.37 0.91
CA LEU A 131 13.58 8.18 0.06
C LEU A 131 13.08 8.47 -1.37
N GLY A 132 11.99 9.22 -1.50
CA GLY A 132 11.45 9.67 -2.79
C GLY A 132 12.45 10.50 -3.58
N LYS A 133 13.16 11.44 -2.94
CA LYS A 133 14.23 12.23 -3.56
C LYS A 133 15.41 11.34 -3.97
N ASN A 134 15.88 10.47 -3.08
CA ASN A 134 16.97 9.55 -3.37
C ASN A 134 16.66 8.66 -4.59
N MET A 135 15.44 8.13 -4.70
CA MET A 135 15.02 7.35 -5.87
C MET A 135 15.05 8.16 -7.16
N LYS A 136 14.64 9.43 -7.13
CA LYS A 136 14.68 10.33 -8.30
C LYS A 136 16.12 10.62 -8.73
N ASP A 137 17.00 10.89 -7.78
CA ASP A 137 18.42 11.15 -8.05
C ASP A 137 19.14 9.91 -8.59
N MET A 138 18.83 8.73 -8.06
CA MET A 138 19.31 7.46 -8.62
C MET A 138 18.81 7.25 -10.05
N ASP A 139 17.53 7.55 -10.34
CA ASP A 139 17.00 7.43 -11.69
C ASP A 139 17.67 8.38 -12.68
N MET A 140 18.01 9.60 -12.25
CA MET A 140 18.75 10.55 -13.07
C MET A 140 20.16 10.04 -13.39
N ARG A 141 20.92 9.64 -12.36
CA ARG A 141 22.28 9.08 -12.54
C ARG A 141 22.27 7.82 -13.41
N ARG A 142 21.29 6.94 -13.21
CA ARG A 142 21.13 5.73 -14.01
C ARG A 142 20.85 6.02 -15.48
N LYS A 143 20.05 7.07 -15.79
CA LYS A 143 19.82 7.51 -17.18
C LYS A 143 21.10 8.03 -17.82
N GLN A 144 21.84 8.89 -17.12
CA GLN A 144 23.14 9.40 -17.58
C GLN A 144 24.13 8.25 -17.84
N LEU A 145 24.21 7.28 -16.92
CA LEU A 145 25.05 6.10 -17.09
C LEU A 145 24.60 5.24 -18.28
N SER A 146 23.29 5.08 -18.48
CA SER A 146 22.73 4.35 -19.62
C SER A 146 23.09 5.01 -20.96
N GLU A 147 23.03 6.34 -21.04
CA GLU A 147 23.45 7.10 -22.21
C GLU A 147 24.95 6.94 -22.45
N LYS A 148 25.76 7.06 -21.38
CA LYS A 148 27.21 6.86 -21.44
C LYS A 148 27.56 5.47 -21.96
N ILE A 149 26.91 4.41 -21.47
CA ILE A 149 27.08 3.02 -21.95
C ILE A 149 26.77 2.93 -23.45
N LYS A 150 25.64 3.49 -23.89
CA LYS A 150 25.20 3.43 -25.29
C LYS A 150 26.21 4.11 -26.23
N PHE A 151 26.64 5.33 -25.91
CA PHE A 151 27.63 6.04 -26.73
C PHE A 151 29.00 5.36 -26.67
N SER A 152 29.40 4.82 -25.52
CA SER A 152 30.64 4.04 -25.39
C SER A 152 30.65 2.80 -26.29
N GLN A 153 29.54 2.05 -26.31
CA GLN A 153 29.36 0.88 -27.18
C GLN A 153 29.40 1.27 -28.66
N ASN A 154 28.67 2.30 -29.06
CA ASN A 154 28.66 2.80 -30.44
C ASN A 154 30.06 3.26 -30.88
N TYR A 155 30.77 3.99 -30.01
CA TYR A 155 32.12 4.46 -30.28
C TYR A 155 33.06 3.29 -30.55
N VAL A 156 33.13 2.31 -29.65
CA VAL A 156 34.02 1.14 -29.80
C VAL A 156 33.63 0.28 -31.01
N LYS A 157 32.34 0.03 -31.21
CA LYS A 157 31.82 -0.84 -32.28
C LYS A 157 32.10 -0.26 -33.68
N TYR A 158 31.87 1.04 -33.86
CA TYR A 158 31.94 1.68 -35.18
C TYR A 158 33.25 2.41 -35.46
N LYS A 159 34.18 2.46 -34.49
CA LYS A 159 35.50 3.11 -34.63
C LYS A 159 36.25 2.66 -35.90
N LYS A 160 36.31 1.35 -36.16
CA LYS A 160 37.03 0.82 -37.32
C LYS A 160 36.43 1.32 -38.64
N ILE A 161 35.11 1.24 -38.78
CA ILE A 161 34.36 1.64 -39.98
C ILE A 161 34.52 3.14 -40.25
N ALA A 162 34.37 3.96 -39.21
CA ALA A 162 34.53 5.41 -39.34
C ALA A 162 35.97 5.83 -39.67
N LEU A 163 36.98 5.16 -39.10
CA LEU A 163 38.38 5.42 -39.44
C LEU A 163 38.71 4.98 -40.87
N THR A 164 38.13 3.89 -41.37
CA THR A 164 38.28 3.47 -42.77
C THR A 164 37.64 4.45 -43.74
N ALA A 165 36.47 5.01 -43.40
CA ALA A 165 35.80 6.04 -44.19
C ALA A 165 36.64 7.32 -44.29
N LYS A 166 37.38 7.70 -43.24
CA LYS A 166 38.23 8.90 -43.21
C LYS A 166 39.57 8.78 -43.97
N LYS A 167 40.16 7.58 -44.05
CA LYS A 167 41.55 7.39 -44.51
C LYS A 167 41.73 7.23 -46.02
N LYS A 168 40.66 6.94 -46.76
CA LYS A 168 40.69 6.79 -48.22
C LYS A 168 39.53 7.59 -48.81
N PRO A 169 39.65 8.13 -50.03
CA PRO A 169 38.49 8.53 -50.81
C PRO A 169 37.72 7.26 -51.21
N LEU A 170 37.06 6.61 -50.26
CA LEU A 170 36.10 5.55 -50.55
C LEU A 170 34.91 6.21 -51.24
N GLY A 171 34.54 5.70 -52.41
CA GLY A 171 33.47 6.25 -53.23
C GLY A 171 32.12 6.33 -52.51
N ASP A 172 31.18 7.05 -53.12
CA ASP A 172 29.84 7.34 -52.55
C ASP A 172 29.11 6.07 -52.07
N ALA A 173 29.29 4.95 -52.75
CA ALA A 173 28.67 3.65 -52.41
C ALA A 173 28.96 3.20 -50.96
N PHE A 174 30.20 3.36 -50.47
CA PHE A 174 30.56 2.95 -49.11
C PHE A 174 29.92 3.88 -48.06
N HIS A 175 29.88 5.18 -48.36
CA HIS A 175 29.25 6.15 -47.46
C HIS A 175 27.73 5.96 -47.41
N THR A 176 27.10 5.51 -48.50
CA THR A 176 25.68 5.15 -48.50
C THR A 176 25.39 3.85 -47.74
N GLU A 177 26.24 2.82 -47.88
CA GLU A 177 26.07 1.54 -47.18
C GLU A 177 26.26 1.67 -45.66
N TYR A 178 27.32 2.34 -45.21
CA TYR A 178 27.67 2.47 -43.80
C TYR A 178 27.23 3.80 -43.18
N LYS A 179 26.26 4.48 -43.81
CA LYS A 179 25.80 5.82 -43.41
C LYS A 179 25.40 5.87 -41.93
N ASN A 180 24.65 4.87 -41.48
CA ASN A 180 24.09 4.83 -40.13
C ASN A 180 25.18 4.58 -39.07
N GLU A 181 26.14 3.71 -39.37
CA GLU A 181 27.26 3.35 -38.52
C GLU A 181 28.24 4.50 -38.36
N ILE A 182 28.56 5.18 -39.46
CA ILE A 182 29.40 6.39 -39.46
C ILE A 182 28.71 7.51 -38.66
N LEU A 183 27.40 7.70 -38.86
CA LEU A 183 26.62 8.68 -38.10
C LEU A 183 26.62 8.34 -36.61
N ALA A 184 26.34 7.08 -36.24
CA ALA A 184 26.34 6.64 -34.84
C ALA A 184 27.70 6.83 -34.16
N TYR A 185 28.80 6.59 -34.87
CA TYR A 185 30.15 6.88 -34.40
C TYR A 185 30.37 8.39 -34.19
N ASN A 186 30.01 9.21 -35.17
CA ASN A 186 30.22 10.66 -35.10
C ASN A 186 29.43 11.28 -33.94
N VAL A 187 28.17 10.88 -33.75
CA VAL A 187 27.35 11.32 -32.61
C VAL A 187 27.99 10.88 -31.29
N ALA A 188 28.48 9.64 -31.21
CA ALA A 188 29.17 9.15 -30.02
C ALA A 188 30.46 9.92 -29.74
N ALA A 189 31.26 10.25 -30.76
CA ALA A 189 32.48 11.03 -30.62
C ALA A 189 32.19 12.45 -30.09
N ILE A 190 31.16 13.13 -30.63
CA ILE A 190 30.71 14.44 -30.15
C ILE A 190 30.25 14.35 -28.68
N TYR A 191 29.52 13.29 -28.31
CA TYR A 191 29.12 13.07 -26.92
C TYR A 191 30.33 12.91 -25.99
N MET A 192 31.35 12.14 -26.38
CA MET A 192 32.56 11.96 -25.57
C MET A 192 33.33 13.25 -25.37
N GLU A 193 33.50 14.03 -26.44
CA GLU A 193 34.15 15.34 -26.40
C GLU A 193 33.41 16.32 -25.48
N LYS A 194 32.09 16.44 -25.66
CA LYS A 194 31.25 17.31 -24.83
C LYS A 194 31.29 16.96 -23.34
N ASN A 195 31.38 15.67 -23.01
CA ASN A 195 31.40 15.20 -21.63
C ASN A 195 32.83 14.97 -21.08
N SER A 196 33.87 15.37 -21.82
CA SER A 196 35.28 15.20 -21.42
C SER A 196 35.62 13.75 -21.03
N ILE A 197 35.05 12.78 -21.75
CA ILE A 197 35.27 11.35 -21.48
C ILE A 197 36.53 10.90 -22.21
N ASP A 198 37.48 10.32 -21.48
CA ASP A 198 38.66 9.72 -22.10
C ASP A 198 38.25 8.53 -22.98
N THR A 199 38.63 8.62 -24.26
CA THR A 199 38.32 7.59 -25.26
C THR A 199 39.43 6.56 -25.43
N SER A 200 40.54 6.70 -24.70
CA SER A 200 41.68 5.78 -24.71
C SER A 200 41.35 4.48 -23.99
N TRP A 201 40.60 4.56 -22.89
CA TRP A 201 40.14 3.41 -22.11
C TRP A 201 38.68 3.58 -21.70
N LEU A 202 37.79 2.73 -22.24
CA LEU A 202 36.37 2.70 -21.87
C LEU A 202 36.05 1.40 -21.13
N ASP A 203 35.82 1.50 -19.81
CA ASP A 203 35.34 0.37 -19.00
C ASP A 203 33.83 0.16 -19.16
N ILE A 204 33.42 -0.33 -20.33
CA ILE A 204 32.01 -0.59 -20.64
C ILE A 204 31.45 -1.69 -19.71
N LYS A 205 32.27 -2.69 -19.36
CA LYS A 205 31.84 -3.81 -18.52
C LYS A 205 31.55 -3.32 -17.09
N GLY A 206 32.40 -2.49 -16.53
CA GLY A 206 32.18 -1.85 -15.23
C GLY A 206 30.92 -1.00 -15.21
N MET A 207 30.71 -0.15 -16.23
CA MET A 207 29.49 0.69 -16.32
C MET A 207 28.21 -0.15 -16.39
N ILE A 208 28.21 -1.27 -17.11
CA ILE A 208 27.05 -2.19 -17.17
C ILE A 208 26.81 -2.85 -15.81
N ALA A 209 27.87 -3.25 -15.11
CA ALA A 209 27.77 -3.83 -13.78
C ALA A 209 27.19 -2.82 -12.76
N GLU A 210 27.71 -1.59 -12.75
CA GLU A 210 27.22 -0.49 -11.92
C GLU A 210 25.75 -0.17 -12.22
N HIS A 211 25.35 -0.11 -13.49
CA HIS A 211 23.95 0.10 -13.87
C HIS A 211 23.01 -0.98 -13.34
N LYS A 212 23.47 -2.24 -13.35
CA LYS A 212 22.73 -3.38 -12.80
C LYS A 212 22.63 -3.31 -11.27
N GLU A 213 23.70 -2.89 -10.59
CA GLU A 213 23.72 -2.68 -9.14
C GLU A 213 22.74 -1.56 -8.74
N MET A 214 22.74 -0.43 -9.44
CA MET A 214 21.78 0.66 -9.20
C MET A 214 20.31 0.20 -9.31
N LEU A 215 20.01 -0.76 -10.20
CA LEU A 215 18.66 -1.33 -10.31
C LEU A 215 18.30 -2.21 -9.09
N ALA A 216 19.27 -2.96 -8.56
CA ALA A 216 19.08 -3.76 -7.36
C ALA A 216 18.87 -2.85 -6.13
N ASP A 217 19.71 -1.84 -5.96
CA ASP A 217 19.60 -0.86 -4.87
C ASP A 217 18.27 -0.11 -4.91
N LYS A 218 17.83 0.30 -6.10
CA LYS A 218 16.52 0.94 -6.27
C LYS A 218 15.38 0.03 -5.81
N LYS A 219 15.48 -1.28 -6.05
CA LYS A 219 14.45 -2.24 -5.62
C LYS A 219 14.40 -2.33 -4.09
N ILE A 220 15.56 -2.32 -3.43
CA ILE A 220 15.65 -2.31 -1.96
C ILE A 220 15.03 -1.02 -1.42
N LEU A 221 15.45 0.14 -1.94
CA LEU A 221 14.96 1.45 -1.53
C LEU A 221 13.45 1.59 -1.74
N LYS A 222 12.93 1.05 -2.85
CA LYS A 222 11.50 1.02 -3.12
C LYS A 222 10.73 0.20 -2.10
N SER A 223 11.29 -0.95 -1.67
CA SER A 223 10.67 -1.77 -0.63
C SER A 223 10.61 -1.06 0.73
N GLU A 224 11.63 -0.25 1.06
CA GLU A 224 11.65 0.56 2.28
C GLU A 224 10.64 1.70 2.20
N TYR A 225 10.58 2.38 1.05
CA TYR A 225 9.58 3.39 0.77
C TYR A 225 8.16 2.84 0.93
N ASP A 226 7.88 1.64 0.37
CA ASP A 226 6.55 1.04 0.42
C ASP A 226 6.16 0.68 1.87
N LYS A 227 7.09 0.15 2.67
CA LYS A 227 6.86 -0.11 4.11
C LYS A 227 6.54 1.16 4.89
N ILE A 228 7.26 2.25 4.62
CA ILE A 228 7.00 3.54 5.28
C ILE A 228 5.65 4.09 4.81
N SER A 229 5.33 3.98 3.52
CA SER A 229 4.05 4.42 2.98
C SER A 229 2.86 3.67 3.58
N GLU A 230 2.98 2.35 3.77
CA GLU A 230 1.98 1.53 4.45
C GLU A 230 1.80 1.99 5.90
N LYS A 231 2.91 2.13 6.64
CA LYS A 231 2.88 2.60 8.04
C LYS A 231 2.28 4.00 8.18
N LEU A 232 2.58 4.89 7.25
CA LEU A 232 2.06 6.26 7.22
C LEU A 232 0.55 6.27 6.94
N GLY A 233 0.07 5.38 6.07
CA GLY A 233 -1.36 5.13 5.89
C GLY A 233 -2.05 4.65 7.18
N GLU A 234 -1.42 3.75 7.92
CA GLU A 234 -1.92 3.32 9.24
C GLU A 234 -1.95 4.48 10.24
N LEU A 235 -0.90 5.28 10.31
CA LEU A 235 -0.81 6.43 11.22
C LEU A 235 -1.87 7.50 10.91
N HIS A 236 -2.14 7.82 9.64
CA HIS A 236 -3.22 8.75 9.30
C HIS A 236 -4.60 8.20 9.65
N LEU A 237 -4.82 6.89 9.49
CA LEU A 237 -6.08 6.26 9.91
C LEU A 237 -6.24 6.34 11.45
N ILE A 238 -5.17 6.10 12.19
CA ILE A 238 -5.15 6.25 13.65
C ILE A 238 -5.43 7.69 14.04
N ARG A 239 -4.79 8.67 13.38
CA ARG A 239 -5.06 10.09 13.59
C ARG A 239 -6.53 10.42 13.41
N GLN A 240 -7.14 9.97 12.32
CA GLN A 240 -8.56 10.21 12.04
C GLN A 240 -9.47 9.57 13.11
N ASN A 241 -9.11 8.38 13.60
CA ASN A 241 -9.82 7.75 14.71
C ASN A 241 -9.67 8.55 16.01
N VAL A 242 -8.47 9.03 16.32
CA VAL A 242 -8.21 9.87 17.51
C VAL A 242 -9.00 11.17 17.46
N GLU A 243 -9.01 11.85 16.31
CA GLU A 243 -9.84 13.04 16.05
C GLU A 243 -11.31 12.75 16.33
N THR A 244 -11.82 11.62 15.84
CA THR A 244 -13.22 11.21 16.06
C THR A 244 -13.51 10.84 17.51
N ILE A 245 -12.57 10.21 18.23
CA ILE A 245 -12.75 9.79 19.63
C ILE A 245 -12.75 10.98 20.57
N LEU A 246 -11.86 11.94 20.33
CA LEU A 246 -11.68 13.13 21.17
C LEU A 246 -12.56 14.31 20.73
N ASP A 247 -13.25 14.18 19.61
CA ASP A 247 -14.04 15.24 18.96
C ASP A 247 -13.20 16.52 18.74
N ILE A 248 -11.99 16.32 18.20
CA ILE A 248 -11.02 17.38 17.89
C ILE A 248 -10.67 17.39 16.40
N SER A 249 -10.31 18.56 15.87
CA SER A 249 -9.72 18.69 14.53
C SER A 249 -8.22 18.99 14.65
N ILE A 250 -7.36 18.06 14.24
CA ILE A 250 -5.92 18.32 14.16
C ILE A 250 -5.67 19.02 12.83
N SER A 251 -5.51 20.34 12.84
CA SER A 251 -5.17 21.13 11.64
C SER A 251 -3.70 20.99 11.26
N GLU A 252 -3.39 21.03 9.95
CA GLU A 252 -2.01 21.00 9.43
C GLU A 252 -1.13 22.20 9.87
N GLU A 253 -1.72 23.25 10.46
CA GLU A 253 -1.00 24.44 10.94
C GLU A 253 -0.03 24.12 12.10
N SER A 254 -0.37 23.15 12.97
CA SER A 254 0.52 22.70 14.05
C SER A 254 1.67 21.81 13.55
N SER A 255 1.58 21.28 12.32
CA SER A 255 2.61 20.41 11.70
C SER A 255 3.72 21.16 10.95
N ARG A 256 3.74 22.49 10.97
CA ARG A 256 4.74 23.32 10.25
C ARG A 256 5.66 24.16 11.14
N GLN A 257 5.65 23.98 12.46
CA GLN A 257 6.61 24.67 13.33
C GLN A 257 7.87 23.79 13.48
N PRO A 258 8.99 24.09 12.79
CA PRO A 258 10.27 23.55 13.19
C PRO A 258 10.58 24.03 14.61
N SER A 259 11.19 23.14 15.38
CA SER A 259 11.65 23.31 16.75
C SER A 259 12.79 24.32 16.88
N ASP A 260 12.57 25.58 16.52
CA ASP A 260 13.50 26.71 16.72
C ASP A 260 12.95 27.70 17.76
N LYS A 261 12.60 27.22 18.95
CA LYS A 261 12.37 28.08 20.14
C LYS A 261 12.82 27.43 21.44
N LYS A 262 14.06 26.94 21.51
CA LYS A 262 14.76 26.69 22.79
C LYS A 262 16.26 27.02 22.75
N ILE A 263 16.68 28.07 22.04
CA ILE A 263 18.00 28.68 22.24
C ILE A 263 17.89 30.20 21.99
N SER A 264 17.29 30.96 22.91
CA SER A 264 17.49 32.44 22.92
C SER A 264 17.14 33.14 24.25
N LYS A 265 16.85 32.41 25.33
CA LYS A 265 16.56 33.05 26.63
C LYS A 265 17.74 33.15 27.61
N ASP A 266 18.89 32.54 27.33
CA ASP A 266 20.05 32.57 28.24
C ASP A 266 21.20 33.52 27.81
N GLN A 267 20.98 34.41 26.83
CA GLN A 267 22.01 35.40 26.41
C GLN A 267 21.61 36.86 26.67
N LYS A 268 20.50 37.13 27.38
CA LYS A 268 20.10 38.51 27.72
C LYS A 268 20.28 38.92 29.19
N GLU A 269 20.91 38.08 30.01
CA GLU A 269 21.21 38.39 31.43
C GLU A 269 22.70 38.57 31.74
N GLN A 270 23.61 38.60 30.75
CA GLN A 270 25.04 38.85 31.01
C GLN A 270 25.60 40.20 30.52
N ASP A 271 24.80 41.04 29.85
CA ASP A 271 25.24 42.39 29.40
C ASP A 271 24.67 43.55 30.23
N THR A 272 24.21 43.30 31.46
CA THR A 272 23.87 44.37 32.43
C THR A 272 24.73 44.38 33.68
N ALA A 273 25.86 43.65 33.67
CA ALA A 273 26.82 43.68 34.77
C ALA A 273 28.27 43.65 34.24
N ARG A 274 28.70 44.72 33.57
CA ARG A 274 30.09 45.22 33.61
C ARG A 274 30.23 46.59 32.97
#